data_AF-A0A967DDB4-F1
#
_entry.id   AF-A0A967DDB4-F1
#
_cell.length_a   1.000
_cell.length_b   1.000
_cell.length_c   1.000
_cell.angle_alpha   90.00
_cell.angle_beta   90.00
_cell.angle_gamma   90.00
#
_symmetry.space_group_name_H-M   'P 1'
#
loop_
_entity.id
_entity.type
_entity.pdbx_description
1 polymer ?
#
loop_
_entity_poly.entity_id
_entity_poly.type
_entity_poly.pdbx_seq_one_letter_code
_entity_poly.pdbx_strand_id
1 'polypeptide(L)'
;GQAPDAKIARGKYLAEEVARCQDCHTPKTEKGDFIKSQWMKGATLDFTPAVPLMGWHSKSVDITSTSQLWARWTADGLVKFLETGKNPRGNKAGPPMPTYTLNHDDADAIVAYMKSLP
;
A
#
# COMPACT_ATOMS: atom_id res chain seq x y z
N GLY A 1 -8.90 -24.13 11.57
CA GLY A 1 -8.85 -23.50 10.24
C GLY A 1 -7.83 -22.38 10.22
N GLN A 2 -6.53 -22.72 10.33
CA GLN A 2 -5.41 -21.79 10.60
C GLN A 2 -4.96 -20.95 9.38
N ALA A 3 -5.44 -21.27 8.17
CA ALA A 3 -4.89 -20.76 6.92
C ALA A 3 -5.18 -19.26 6.64
N PRO A 4 -6.39 -18.71 6.90
CA PRO A 4 -6.65 -17.29 6.69
C PRO A 4 -5.81 -16.39 7.59
N ASP A 5 -5.65 -16.79 8.86
CA ASP A 5 -4.87 -16.03 9.85
C ASP A 5 -3.37 -16.03 9.51
N ALA A 6 -2.83 -17.16 9.07
CA ALA A 6 -1.44 -17.27 8.65
C ALA A 6 -1.13 -16.39 7.43
N LYS A 7 -2.04 -16.35 6.45
CA LYS A 7 -1.90 -15.49 5.26
C LYS A 7 -1.96 -14.01 5.61
N ILE A 8 -2.90 -13.59 6.46
CA ILE A 8 -3.00 -12.21 6.93
C ILE A 8 -1.76 -11.81 7.73
N ALA A 9 -1.27 -12.68 8.62
CA ALA A 9 -0.04 -12.44 9.38
C ALA A 9 1.18 -12.27 8.47
N ARG A 10 1.29 -13.10 7.43
CA ARG A 10 2.33 -12.97 6.40
C ARG A 10 2.23 -11.62 5.67
N GLY A 11 1.03 -11.25 5.24
CA GLY A 11 0.78 -9.99 4.55
C GLY A 11 1.11 -8.78 5.40
N LYS A 12 0.75 -8.83 6.68
CA LYS A 12 1.11 -7.80 7.66
C LYS A 12 2.61 -7.65 7.78
N TYR A 13 3.34 -8.74 7.96
CA TYR A 13 4.80 -8.70 8.05
C TYR A 13 5.44 -8.08 6.79
N LEU A 14 5.01 -8.52 5.60
CA LEU A 14 5.51 -7.96 4.34
C LEU A 14 5.21 -6.47 4.20
N ALA A 15 3.98 -6.05 4.52
CA ALA A 15 3.56 -4.67 4.37
C ALA A 15 4.23 -3.75 5.40
N GLU A 16 4.31 -4.18 6.66
CA GLU A 16 4.72 -3.30 7.77
C GLU A 16 6.22 -3.32 8.04
N GLU A 17 6.84 -4.49 7.94
CA GLU A 17 8.25 -4.64 8.32
C GLU A 17 9.19 -4.61 7.12
N VAL A 18 8.77 -5.19 5.98
CA VAL A 18 9.61 -5.29 4.78
C VAL A 18 9.42 -4.08 3.86
N ALA A 19 8.18 -3.82 3.43
CA ALA A 19 7.86 -2.76 2.48
C ALA A 19 7.61 -1.40 3.15
N ARG A 20 7.31 -1.40 4.46
CA ARG A 20 6.97 -0.24 5.29
C ARG A 20 5.88 0.65 4.68
N CYS A 21 4.81 0.03 4.17
CA CYS A 21 3.71 0.72 3.49
C CYS A 21 3.12 1.87 4.32
N GLN A 22 3.05 1.71 5.64
CA GLN A 22 2.57 2.71 6.60
C GLN A 22 3.38 4.02 6.57
N ASP A 23 4.66 3.97 6.22
CA ASP A 23 5.52 5.16 6.22
C ASP A 23 5.03 6.20 5.20
N CYS A 24 4.38 5.72 4.12
CA CYS A 24 3.75 6.57 3.10
C CYS A 24 2.23 6.60 3.22
N HIS A 25 1.57 5.49 3.61
CA HIS A 25 0.11 5.33 3.57
C HIS A 25 -0.60 5.55 4.91
N THR A 26 0.09 6.00 5.96
CA THR A 26 -0.54 6.35 7.24
C THR A 26 -0.15 7.78 7.64
N PRO A 27 -1.12 8.65 7.98
CA PRO A 27 -0.80 10.01 8.39
C PRO A 27 -0.13 10.01 9.76
N LYS A 28 0.73 11.01 9.99
CA LYS A 28 1.45 11.20 11.25
C LYS A 28 0.93 12.43 11.99
N THR A 29 1.04 12.42 13.31
CA THR A 29 0.86 13.59 14.17
C THR A 29 2.00 14.58 13.95
N GLU A 30 1.88 15.79 14.50
CA GLU A 30 2.96 16.78 14.51
C GLU A 30 4.26 16.28 15.15
N LYS A 31 4.17 15.28 16.03
CA LYS A 31 5.33 14.64 16.69
C LYS A 31 5.97 13.53 15.85
N GLY A 32 5.39 13.19 14.70
CA GLY A 32 5.86 12.11 13.82
C GLY A 32 5.25 10.74 14.14
N ASP A 33 4.44 10.60 15.18
CA ASP A 33 3.77 9.33 15.50
C ASP A 33 2.65 9.01 14.50
N PHE A 34 2.49 7.75 14.12
CA PHE A 34 1.36 7.33 13.28
C PHE A 34 0.01 7.55 13.96
N ILE A 35 -0.93 8.15 13.22
CA ILE A 35 -2.33 8.23 13.63
C ILE A 35 -2.98 6.86 13.34
N LYS A 36 -2.92 5.96 14.33
CA LYS A 36 -3.37 4.56 14.18
C LYS A 36 -4.83 4.39 13.78
N SER A 37 -5.70 5.37 14.05
CA SER A 37 -7.10 5.35 13.58
C SER A 37 -7.23 5.54 12.06
N GLN A 38 -6.17 5.98 11.38
CA GLN A 38 -6.08 6.18 9.94
C GLN A 38 -5.02 5.26 9.31
N TRP A 39 -4.77 4.09 9.92
CA TRP A 39 -3.79 3.12 9.45
C TRP A 39 -4.05 2.73 8.00
N MET A 40 -3.05 2.93 7.13
CA MET A 40 -3.09 2.62 5.69
C MET A 40 -4.15 3.39 4.88
N LYS A 41 -4.74 4.47 5.44
CA LYS A 41 -5.78 5.28 4.79
C LYS A 41 -5.28 6.41 3.88
N GLY A 42 -3.98 6.39 3.58
CA GLY A 42 -3.30 7.44 2.81
C GLY A 42 -2.89 8.63 3.68
N ALA A 43 -1.97 9.42 3.16
CA ALA A 43 -1.40 10.57 3.86
C ALA A 43 -0.93 11.64 2.88
N THR A 44 -0.82 12.87 3.38
CA THR A 44 0.06 13.86 2.74
C THR A 44 1.47 13.57 3.19
N LEU A 45 2.40 13.42 2.24
CA LEU A 45 3.78 13.07 2.53
C LEU A 45 4.51 14.28 3.13
N ASP A 46 5.27 14.04 4.18
CA ASP A 46 6.07 15.02 4.92
C ASP A 46 7.48 15.23 4.33
N PHE A 47 7.77 14.58 3.20
CA PHE A 47 9.03 14.68 2.48
C PHE A 47 8.83 15.02 1.00
N THR A 48 9.83 15.69 0.44
CA THR A 48 9.89 16.05 -0.98
C THR A 48 11.27 15.71 -1.53
N PRO A 49 11.40 15.43 -2.84
CA PRO A 49 12.69 15.13 -3.43
C PRO A 49 13.54 16.42 -3.45
N ALA A 50 14.84 16.27 -3.18
CA ALA A 50 15.79 17.41 -3.17
C ALA A 50 15.94 18.07 -4.54
N VAL A 51 15.66 17.33 -5.62
CA VAL A 51 15.61 17.81 -7.00
C VAL A 51 14.22 17.57 -7.57
N PRO A 52 13.70 18.44 -8.47
CA PRO A 52 12.41 18.21 -9.10
C PRO A 52 12.33 16.85 -9.77
N LEU A 53 11.41 16.00 -9.32
CA LEU A 53 11.16 14.70 -9.90
C LEU A 53 9.80 14.71 -10.60
N MET A 54 9.82 14.56 -11.92
CA MET A 54 8.60 14.56 -12.72
C MET A 54 7.65 13.42 -12.29
N GLY A 55 6.37 13.75 -12.10
CA GLY A 55 5.37 12.77 -11.68
C GLY A 55 5.38 12.45 -10.18
N TRP A 56 6.08 13.25 -9.35
CA TRP A 56 6.02 13.13 -7.89
C TRP A 56 4.60 13.31 -7.35
N HIS A 57 4.17 12.38 -6.50
CA HIS A 57 2.94 12.45 -5.75
C HIS A 57 3.22 12.90 -4.32
N SER A 58 2.67 14.07 -3.93
CA SER A 58 2.71 14.57 -2.56
C SER A 58 1.69 13.93 -1.62
N LYS A 59 0.83 13.05 -2.16
CA LYS A 59 -0.19 12.33 -1.41
C LYS A 59 -0.19 10.86 -1.81
N SER A 60 -0.21 9.99 -0.81
CA SER A 60 -0.53 8.59 -0.99
C SER A 60 -2.06 8.38 -0.90
N VAL A 61 -2.51 7.20 -1.34
CA VAL A 61 -3.94 6.85 -1.38
C VAL A 61 -4.33 5.95 -0.22
N ASP A 62 -5.61 5.92 0.12
CA ASP A 62 -6.17 4.86 0.96
C ASP A 62 -6.04 3.51 0.25
N ILE A 63 -5.38 2.54 0.91
CA ILE A 63 -5.16 1.20 0.40
C ILE A 63 -5.95 0.13 1.16
N THR A 64 -6.81 0.52 2.12
CA THR A 64 -7.67 -0.42 2.83
C THR A 64 -8.92 -0.77 2.02
N SER A 65 -9.62 -1.81 2.47
CA SER A 65 -10.81 -2.37 1.81
C SER A 65 -11.95 -1.37 1.60
N THR A 66 -11.99 -0.28 2.36
CA THR A 66 -13.05 0.73 2.31
C THR A 66 -12.79 1.85 1.30
N SER A 67 -11.61 1.84 0.65
CA SER A 67 -11.18 2.87 -0.29
C SER A 67 -11.89 2.81 -1.65
N GLN A 68 -11.92 3.96 -2.35
CA GLN A 68 -12.32 4.01 -3.76
C GLN A 68 -11.36 3.23 -4.67
N LEU A 69 -10.09 3.08 -4.26
CA LEU A 69 -9.11 2.28 -4.99
C LEU A 69 -9.58 0.83 -5.05
N TRP A 70 -9.97 0.26 -3.92
CA TRP A 70 -10.50 -1.10 -3.81
C TRP A 70 -11.78 -1.29 -4.62
N ALA A 71 -12.70 -0.33 -4.59
CA ALA A 71 -13.92 -0.38 -5.41
C ALA A 71 -13.63 -0.44 -6.92
N ARG A 72 -12.54 0.19 -7.38
CA ARG A 72 -12.19 0.28 -8.81
C ARG A 72 -11.27 -0.83 -9.29
N TRP A 73 -10.31 -1.23 -8.46
CA TRP A 73 -9.26 -2.17 -8.87
C TRP A 73 -9.58 -3.59 -8.43
N THR A 74 -10.45 -3.77 -7.42
CA THR A 74 -10.71 -5.05 -6.75
C THR A 74 -9.44 -5.67 -6.15
N ALA A 75 -9.57 -6.79 -5.44
CA ALA A 75 -8.40 -7.51 -4.90
C ALA A 75 -7.45 -7.95 -6.03
N ASP A 76 -7.98 -8.49 -7.13
CA ASP A 76 -7.18 -9.02 -8.23
C ASP A 76 -6.33 -7.96 -8.92
N GLY A 77 -6.85 -6.75 -9.07
CA GLY A 77 -6.09 -5.64 -9.65
C GLY A 77 -4.96 -5.16 -8.74
N LEU A 78 -5.16 -5.22 -7.42
CA LEU A 78 -4.13 -4.90 -6.43
C LEU A 78 -3.04 -5.97 -6.40
N VAL A 79 -3.42 -7.26 -6.46
CA VAL A 79 -2.47 -8.37 -6.57
C VAL A 79 -1.62 -8.20 -7.83
N LYS A 80 -2.25 -8.01 -9.00
CA LYS A 80 -1.53 -7.78 -10.26
C LYS A 80 -0.62 -6.56 -10.21
N PHE A 81 -1.04 -5.50 -9.52
CA PHE A 81 -0.20 -4.32 -9.34
C PHE A 81 1.08 -4.64 -8.56
N LEU A 82 0.99 -5.43 -7.50
CA LEU A 82 2.15 -5.84 -6.70
C LEU A 82 3.06 -6.87 -7.41
N GLU A 83 2.48 -7.70 -8.27
CA GLU A 83 3.23 -8.67 -9.09
C GLU A 83 3.97 -8.02 -10.26
N THR A 84 3.36 -7.01 -10.88
CA THR A 84 3.83 -6.47 -12.18
C THR A 84 4.32 -5.03 -12.12
N GLY A 85 4.03 -4.31 -11.04
CA GLY A 85 4.26 -2.88 -10.89
C GLY A 85 3.36 -2.01 -11.77
N LYS A 86 2.33 -2.58 -12.40
CA LYS A 86 1.45 -1.89 -13.36
C LYS A 86 0.03 -1.85 -12.84
N ASN A 87 -0.60 -0.68 -12.95
CA ASN A 87 -2.01 -0.51 -12.64
C ASN A 87 -2.91 -1.19 -13.70
N PRO A 88 -4.23 -1.28 -13.50
CA PRO A 88 -5.15 -1.89 -14.46
C PRO A 88 -5.14 -1.26 -15.87
N ARG A 89 -4.59 -0.06 -16.02
CA ARG A 89 -4.41 0.62 -17.31
C ARG A 89 -3.02 0.39 -17.92
N GLY A 90 -2.18 -0.43 -17.30
CA GLY A 90 -0.83 -0.78 -17.75
C GLY A 90 0.28 0.21 -17.34
N ASN A 91 -0.06 1.29 -16.64
CA ASN A 91 0.91 2.32 -16.23
C ASN A 91 1.55 2.00 -14.88
N LYS A 92 2.81 2.39 -14.70
CA LYS A 92 3.49 2.34 -13.40
C LYS A 92 2.95 3.41 -12.45
N ALA A 93 3.08 3.17 -11.15
CA ALA A 93 2.88 4.23 -10.16
C ALA A 93 3.99 5.28 -10.28
N GLY A 94 3.64 6.56 -10.12
CA GLY A 94 4.63 7.63 -10.04
C GLY A 94 5.37 7.61 -8.69
N PRO A 95 6.53 8.27 -8.61
CA PRO A 95 7.29 8.38 -7.36
C PRO A 95 6.47 9.13 -6.28
N PRO A 96 6.70 8.84 -4.98
CA PRO A 96 7.75 7.98 -4.42
C PRO A 96 7.40 6.48 -4.40
N MET A 97 6.25 6.06 -4.92
CA MET A 97 5.82 4.67 -4.81
C MET A 97 6.82 3.72 -5.49
N PRO A 98 7.41 2.75 -4.76
CA PRO A 98 8.28 1.75 -5.36
C PRO A 98 7.55 0.88 -6.37
N THR A 99 8.29 0.37 -7.35
CA THR A 99 7.77 -0.68 -8.25
C THR A 99 7.99 -2.04 -7.60
N TYR A 100 6.93 -2.81 -7.44
CA TYR A 100 6.98 -4.17 -6.90
C TYR A 100 6.94 -5.22 -8.02
N THR A 101 7.60 -6.35 -7.78
CA THR A 101 7.60 -7.54 -8.64
C THR A 101 7.53 -8.81 -7.78
N LEU A 102 6.52 -8.85 -6.90
CA LEU A 102 6.36 -9.94 -5.95
C LEU A 102 5.88 -11.22 -6.63
N ASN A 103 6.15 -12.36 -6.01
CA ASN A 103 5.43 -13.59 -6.36
C ASN A 103 3.95 -13.48 -5.95
N HIS A 104 3.11 -14.35 -6.51
CA HIS A 104 1.67 -14.32 -6.28
C HIS A 104 1.29 -14.43 -4.80
N ASP A 105 1.87 -15.41 -4.08
CA ASP A 105 1.54 -15.68 -2.68
C ASP A 105 1.79 -14.47 -1.78
N ASP A 106 2.86 -13.72 -2.04
CA ASP A 106 3.24 -12.54 -1.28
C ASP A 106 2.35 -11.34 -1.61
N ALA A 107 2.06 -11.13 -2.89
CA ALA A 107 1.14 -10.09 -3.33
C ALA A 107 -0.27 -10.33 -2.77
N ASP A 108 -0.76 -11.56 -2.86
CA ASP A 108 -2.06 -11.99 -2.35
C ASP A 108 -2.13 -11.94 -0.82
N ALA A 109 -1.03 -12.26 -0.11
CA ALA A 109 -0.95 -12.08 1.34
C ALA A 109 -1.06 -10.61 1.75
N ILE A 110 -0.32 -9.70 1.09
CA ILE A 110 -0.41 -8.25 1.35
C ILE A 110 -1.83 -7.75 1.11
N VAL A 111 -2.46 -8.12 -0.02
CA VAL A 111 -3.83 -7.70 -0.33
C VAL A 111 -4.84 -8.28 0.68
N ALA A 112 -4.67 -9.52 1.13
CA ALA A 112 -5.49 -10.09 2.19
C ALA A 112 -5.36 -9.33 3.51
N TYR A 113 -4.15 -8.88 3.86
CA TYR A 113 -3.96 -8.01 5.02
C TYR A 113 -4.69 -6.67 4.84
N MET A 114 -4.50 -5.98 3.71
CA MET A 114 -5.21 -4.73 3.42
C MET A 114 -6.74 -4.91 3.43
N LYS A 115 -7.22 -6.09 3.02
CA LYS A 115 -8.65 -6.44 3.08
C LYS A 115 -9.18 -6.50 4.51
N SER A 116 -8.36 -6.95 5.44
CA SER A 116 -8.73 -7.12 6.85
C SER A 116 -8.80 -5.81 7.63
N LEU A 117 -8.24 -4.73 7.06
CA LEU A 117 -8.25 -3.41 7.67
C LEU A 117 -9.59 -2.69 7.45
N PRO A 118 -10.04 -1.87 8.43
CA PRO A 118 -11.28 -1.09 8.36
C PRO A 118 -11.18 0.17 7.48
#